data_AF-A0AA91JVH1-F1
#
_entry.id   AF-A0AA91JVH1-F1
#
_cell.length_a   1.000
_cell.length_b   1.000
_cell.length_c   1.000
_cell.angle_alpha   90.00
_cell.angle_beta   90.00
_cell.angle_gamma   90.00
#
_symmetry.space_group_name_H-M   'P 1'
#
loop_
_entity.id
_entity.type
_entity.pdbx_description
1 polymer ?
#
loop_
_entity_poly.entity_id
_entity_poly.type
_entity_poly.pdbx_seq_one_letter_code
_entity_poly.pdbx_strand_id
1 'polypeptide(L)' 'MGGDWLSIMKEARLSLRISTRRLNKLRLYAANRDKTITQIVEDWVDRLPNTESDKNSGTLSRAD' A
#
# COMPACT_ATOMS: atom_id res chain seq x y z
N MET A 1 18.15 -27.96 -1.52
CA MET A 1 17.94 -26.70 -0.78
C MET A 1 16.72 -26.04 -1.41
N GLY A 2 15.56 -26.26 -0.80
CA GLY A 2 14.24 -25.91 -1.34
C GLY A 2 14.00 -24.41 -1.28
N GLY A 3 13.39 -23.87 -2.34
CA GLY A 3 13.24 -22.45 -2.57
C GLY A 3 12.08 -21.83 -1.79
N ASP A 4 12.38 -20.72 -1.13
CA ASP A 4 11.41 -19.69 -0.74
C ASP A 4 11.63 -18.46 -1.63
N TRP A 5 11.36 -18.62 -2.93
CA TRP A 5 11.38 -17.52 -3.90
C TRP A 5 10.00 -16.90 -4.15
N LEU A 6 9.01 -17.23 -3.31
CA LEU A 6 7.62 -16.85 -3.54
C LEU A 6 7.02 -16.11 -2.35
N SER A 7 7.67 -15.05 -1.89
CA SER A 7 6.94 -13.94 -1.26
C SER A 7 6.19 -13.18 -2.34
N ILE A 8 5.21 -13.84 -2.98
CA ILE A 8 4.20 -13.14 -3.78
C ILE A 8 3.53 -12.16 -2.82
N MET A 9 3.61 -10.87 -3.18
CA MET A 9 2.86 -9.81 -2.51
C MET A 9 1.43 -10.30 -2.30
N LYS A 10 0.95 -10.34 -1.05
CA LYS A 10 -0.41 -10.80 -0.76
C LYS A 10 -1.38 -9.80 -1.38
N GLU A 11 -1.90 -10.13 -2.56
CA GLU A 11 -2.82 -9.27 -3.29
C GLU A 11 -4.17 -9.21 -2.57
N ALA A 12 -4.55 -8.00 -2.14
CA ALA A 12 -5.89 -7.71 -1.65
C ALA A 12 -6.63 -6.81 -2.65
N ARG A 13 -7.94 -7.03 -2.84
CA ARG A 13 -8.76 -6.21 -3.73
C ARG A 13 -9.41 -5.06 -2.95
N LEU A 14 -9.19 -3.83 -3.44
CA LEU A 14 -9.87 -2.64 -2.94
C LEU A 14 -11.16 -2.39 -3.74
N SER A 15 -12.31 -2.41 -3.06
CA SER A 15 -13.61 -2.06 -3.64
C SER A 15 -14.13 -0.75 -3.06
N LEU A 16 -14.45 0.22 -3.92
CA LEU A 16 -14.88 1.56 -3.53
C LEU A 16 -16.18 1.96 -4.23
N ARG A 17 -17.15 2.48 -3.47
CA ARG A 17 -18.34 3.12 -4.03
C ARG A 17 -18.02 4.59 -4.34
N ILE A 18 -17.88 4.92 -5.62
CA ILE A 18 -17.63 6.29 -6.08
C ILE A 18 -18.57 6.66 -7.22
N SER A 19 -18.85 7.95 -7.39
CA SER A 19 -19.65 8.43 -8.52
C SER A 19 -18.87 8.33 -9.84
N THR A 20 -19.59 8.18 -10.94
CA THR A 20 -19.01 8.11 -12.30
C THR A 20 -18.12 9.31 -12.61
N ARG A 21 -18.52 10.52 -12.16
CA ARG A 21 -17.72 11.75 -12.32
C ARG A 21 -16.36 11.65 -11.62
N ARG A 22 -16.31 11.09 -10.40
CA ARG A 22 -15.05 10.91 -9.66
C ARG A 22 -14.19 9.84 -10.30
N LEU A 23 -14.78 8.73 -10.73
CA LEU A 23 -14.07 7.66 -11.45
C LEU A 23 -13.43 8.17 -12.75
N ASN A 24 -14.16 8.95 -13.55
CA ASN A 24 -13.61 9.53 -14.78
C ASN A 24 -12.47 10.50 -14.51
N LYS A 25 -12.57 11.33 -13.46
CA LYS A 25 -11.46 12.20 -13.05
C LYS A 25 -10.21 11.39 -12.68
N LEU A 26 -10.40 10.27 -11.97
CA LEU A 26 -9.32 9.36 -11.59
C LEU A 26 -8.65 8.73 -12.82
N ARG A 27 -9.45 8.25 -13.79
CA ARG A 27 -8.98 7.69 -15.06
C ARG A 27 -8.16 8.70 -15.87
N LEU A 28 -8.68 9.92 -16.03
CA LEU A 28 -7.99 10.99 -16.76
C LEU A 28 -6.66 11.37 -16.08
N TYR A 29 -6.66 11.44 -14.74
CA TYR A 29 -5.44 11.73 -13.99
C TYR A 29 -4.38 10.64 -14.15
N ALA A 30 -4.79 9.37 -14.13
CA ALA A 30 -3.90 8.24 -14.34
C ALA A 30 -3.32 8.23 -15.76
N ALA A 31 -4.15 8.47 -16.77
CA ALA A 31 -3.73 8.59 -18.16
C ALA A 31 -2.72 9.73 -18.38
N ASN A 32 -2.94 10.88 -17.76
CA ASN A 32 -2.04 12.04 -17.88
C ASN A 32 -0.69 11.85 -17.17
N ARG A 33 -0.52 10.77 -16.41
CA ARG A 33 0.73 10.41 -15.71
C ARG A 33 1.34 9.11 -16.22
N ASP A 34 0.79 8.52 -17.27
CA ASP A 34 1.19 7.21 -17.79
C ASP A 34 1.25 6.11 -16.71
N LYS A 35 0.28 6.14 -15.79
CA LYS A 35 0.17 5.19 -14.67
C LYS A 35 -1.18 4.50 -14.67
N THR A 36 -1.24 3.31 -14.10
CA THR A 36 -2.52 2.64 -13.82
C THR A 36 -3.19 3.27 -12.59
N ILE A 37 -4.52 3.12 -12.49
CA ILE A 37 -5.26 3.55 -11.28
C ILE A 37 -4.69 2.87 -10.03
N THR A 38 -4.34 1.58 -10.14
CA THR A 38 -3.73 0.81 -9.05
C THR A 38 -2.45 1.46 -8.57
N GLN A 39 -1.52 1.79 -9.49
CA GLN A 39 -0.26 2.46 -9.13
C GLN A 39 -0.49 3.84 -8.52
N ILE A 40 -1.50 4.60 -8.97
CA ILE A 40 -1.86 5.87 -8.33
C ILE A 40 -2.31 5.65 -6.87
N VAL A 41 -3.09 4.60 -6.61
CA VAL A 41 -3.56 4.27 -5.27
C VAL A 41 -2.41 3.76 -4.40
N GLU A 42 -1.56 2.87 -4.92
CA GLU A 42 -0.34 2.39 -4.24
C GLU A 42 0.56 3.57 -3.87
N ASP A 43 0.88 4.45 -4.82
CA ASP A 43 1.66 5.68 -4.60
C ASP A 43 1.06 6.59 -3.51
N TRP A 44 -0.27 6.58 -3.33
CA TRP A 44 -0.94 7.34 -2.27
C TRP A 44 -0.88 6.64 -0.93
N VAL A 45 -1.04 5.31 -0.92
CA VAL A 45 -0.94 4.47 0.29
C VAL A 45 0.49 4.53 0.85
N ASP A 46 1.51 4.43 0.00
CA ASP A 46 2.93 4.48 0.39
C ASP A 46 3.34 5.82 1.02
N ARG A 47 2.54 6.87 0.85
CA ARG A 47 2.77 8.19 1.47
C ARG A 47 2.09 8.34 2.82
N LEU A 48 1.22 7.41 3.20
CA LEU A 48 0.58 7.43 4.51
C LEU A 48 1.64 7.10 5.59
N PRO A 49 1.61 7.77 6.74
CA PRO A 49 2.49 7.40 7.84
C PRO A 49 2.18 5.97 8.29
N ASN A 50 3.22 5.18 8.60
CA ASN A 50 3.03 3.88 9.22
C ASN A 50 2.38 4.08 10.59
N THR A 51 1.11 3.70 10.70
CA THR A 51 0.34 3.74 11.96
C THR A 51 0.52 2.48 12.80
N GLU A 52 1.48 1.62 12.44
CA GLU A 52 1.85 0.51 13.31
C GLU A 52 2.47 1.08 14.58
N SER A 53 1.65 1.15 15.63
CA SER A 53 2.14 1.21 16.99
C SER A 53 3.04 0.00 17.20
N ASP A 54 4.35 0.23 17.12
CA ASP A 54 5.42 -0.70 17.49
C ASP A 54 5.23 -1.17 18.93
N LYS A 55 4.33 -2.12 19.16
CA LYS A 55 4.23 -2.88 20.41
C LYS A 55 5.27 -3.98 20.42
N ASN A 56 6.53 -3.65 20.15
CA ASN A 56 7.65 -4.53 20.51
C ASN A 56 9.00 -3.78 20.57
N SER A 57 9.07 -2.69 21.34
CA SER A 57 10.35 -2.24 21.90
C SER A 57 10.35 -2.54 23.40
N GLY A 58 10.36 -3.83 23.74
CA GLY A 58 10.79 -4.28 25.05
C GLY A 58 12.31 -4.17 25.09
N THR A 59 12.81 -3.01 25.49
CA THR A 59 14.23 -2.79 25.80
C THR A 59 14.68 -3.81 26.85
N LEU A 60 15.45 -4.82 26.44
CA LEU A 60 16.21 -5.66 27.34
C LEU A 60 17.39 -4.83 27.86
N SER A 61 17.18 -4.06 28.93
CA SER A 61 18.29 -3.54 29.72
C SER A 61 18.85 -4.69 30.56
N ARG A 62 20.01 -5.22 30.18
CA ARG A 62 20.88 -5.97 31.09
C ARG A 62 21.15 -5.08 32.30
N ALA A 63 20.67 -5.48 33.48
CA ALA A 63 21.13 -4.94 34.73
C ALA A 63 22.49 -5.58 35.06
N ASP A 64 23.43 -4.74 35.48
CA ASP A 64 24.72 -5.11 36.08
C ASP A 64 24.53 -5.90 37.38
#